data_AF-A0A8T4EAJ9-F1
#
_entry.id   AF-A0A8T4EAJ9-F1
#
_cell.length_a   1.000
_cell.length_b   1.000
_cell.length_c   1.000
_cell.angle_alpha   90.00
_cell.angle_beta   90.00
_cell.angle_gamma   90.00
#
_symmetry.space_group_name_H-M   'P 1'
#
loop_
_entity.id
_entity.type
_entity.pdbx_description
1 polymer ?
#
loop_
_entity_poly.entity_id
_entity_poly.type
_entity_poly.pdbx_seq_one_letter_code
_entity_poly.pdbx_strand_id
1 'polypeptide(L)'
;MAVRSFPRTRNKPQKRILLIPFILMFGGWAMTFIQILQFIGSIIALTGALTTFLVGAVFADLWAAERRTRQMIEARRAEGQETQVEDIETHDIKDPFEETYDEE
;
A
#
# COMPACT_ATOMS: atom_id res chain seq x y z
N MET A 1 -13.58 -29.74 14.23
CA MET A 1 -13.25 -28.63 15.15
C MET A 1 -11.88 -28.09 14.74
N ALA A 2 -11.73 -26.75 14.76
CA ALA A 2 -10.55 -25.96 14.36
C ALA A 2 -10.34 -25.79 12.83
N VAL A 3 -11.14 -24.90 12.22
CA VAL A 3 -10.73 -24.22 10.98
C VAL A 3 -9.54 -23.33 11.32
N ARG A 4 -8.39 -23.60 10.71
CA ARG A 4 -7.17 -22.81 10.92
C ARG A 4 -7.40 -21.43 10.31
N SER A 5 -7.49 -20.41 11.16
CA SER A 5 -7.57 -19.02 10.73
C SER A 5 -6.42 -18.73 9.75
N PHE A 6 -6.73 -18.18 8.58
CA PHE A 6 -5.73 -17.59 7.69
C PHE A 6 -4.72 -16.80 8.52
N PRO A 7 -3.40 -16.95 8.27
CA PRO A 7 -2.41 -16.14 8.96
C PRO A 7 -2.74 -14.68 8.65
N ARG A 8 -3.11 -13.91 9.69
CA ARG A 8 -3.16 -12.44 9.60
C ARG A 8 -1.75 -12.00 9.23
N THR A 9 -1.49 -11.84 7.94
CA THR A 9 -0.27 -11.21 7.44
C THR A 9 -0.32 -9.76 7.90
N ARG A 10 0.22 -9.54 9.10
CA ARG A 10 0.50 -8.21 9.63
C ARG A 10 1.73 -7.67 8.91
N ASN A 11 1.66 -7.55 7.59
CA ASN A 11 2.63 -6.81 6.79
C ASN A 11 2.35 -5.33 6.99
N LYS A 12 2.58 -4.83 8.20
CA LYS A 12 2.63 -3.38 8.42
C LYS A 12 3.80 -2.88 7.57
N PRO A 13 3.59 -1.96 6.62
CA PRO A 13 4.68 -1.41 5.84
C PRO A 13 5.69 -0.81 6.82
N GLN A 14 6.95 -1.26 6.74
CA GLN A 14 7.99 -0.77 7.62
C GLN A 14 8.25 0.70 7.26
N LYS A 15 7.69 1.63 8.05
CA LYS A 15 7.83 3.10 7.88
C LYS A 15 9.29 3.54 7.69
N ARG A 16 10.26 2.74 8.16
CA ARG A 16 11.70 2.95 8.04
C ARG A 16 12.20 3.01 6.59
N ILE A 17 11.59 2.26 5.66
CA ILE A 17 12.00 2.23 4.24
C ILE A 17 11.75 3.59 3.58
N LEU A 18 10.73 4.33 4.03
CA LEU A 18 10.38 5.66 3.53
C LEU A 18 11.40 6.75 3.95
N LEU A 19 12.29 6.42 4.89
CA LEU A 19 13.33 7.32 5.40
C LEU A 19 14.57 7.32 4.47
N ILE A 20 14.76 6.25 3.69
CA ILE A 20 15.87 6.09 2.75
C ILE A 20 15.93 7.23 1.71
N PRO A 21 14.85 7.57 0.98
CA PRO A 21 14.90 8.64 -0.02
C PRO A 21 15.16 10.03 0.62
N PHE A 22 14.68 10.24 1.85
CA PHE A 22 14.99 11.45 2.63
C PHE A 22 16.48 11.54 2.99
N ILE A 23 17.07 10.46 3.50
CA ILE A 23 18.50 10.42 3.82
C ILE A 23 19.35 10.64 2.56
N LEU A 24 18.97 10.03 1.43
CA LEU A 24 19.67 10.24 0.16
C LEU A 24 19.59 11.70 -0.28
N MET A 25 18.42 12.35 -0.18
CA MET A 25 18.27 13.75 -0.54
C MET A 25 19.18 14.66 0.32
N PHE A 26 19.11 14.52 1.65
CA PHE A 26 19.91 15.32 2.57
C PHE A 26 21.40 15.00 2.51
N GLY A 27 21.76 13.73 2.36
CA GLY A 27 23.14 13.27 2.24
C GLY A 27 23.79 13.76 0.94
N GLY A 28 23.08 13.66 -0.18
CA GLY A 28 23.52 14.20 -1.46
C GLY A 28 23.68 15.72 -1.40
N TRP A 29 22.73 16.43 -0.78
CA TRP A 29 22.83 17.87 -0.58
C TRP A 29 24.05 18.25 0.28
N ALA A 30 24.31 17.53 1.37
CA ALA A 30 25.48 17.77 2.21
C ALA A 30 26.81 17.54 1.47
N MET A 31 26.85 16.57 0.56
CA MET A 31 28.02 16.33 -0.29
C MET A 31 28.34 17.49 -1.23
N THR A 32 27.37 18.36 -1.56
CA THR A 32 27.61 19.52 -2.43
C THR A 32 28.51 20.60 -1.80
N PHE A 33 28.69 20.57 -0.48
CA PHE A 33 29.64 21.47 0.20
C PHE A 33 31.10 21.05 0.00
N ILE A 34 31.36 19.84 -0.49
CA ILE A 34 32.72 19.35 -0.78
C ILE A 34 32.93 19.37 -2.30
N GLN A 35 33.88 20.19 -2.76
CA GLN A 35 34.06 20.52 -4.17
C GLN A 35 34.29 19.30 -5.08
N ILE A 36 35.01 18.28 -4.60
CA ILE A 36 35.24 17.02 -5.32
C ILE A 36 33.95 16.17 -5.45
N LEU A 37 33.07 16.25 -4.46
CA LEU A 37 31.84 15.45 -4.37
C LEU A 37 30.62 16.19 -4.93
N GLN A 38 30.76 17.45 -5.38
CA GLN A 38 29.64 18.28 -5.83
C GLN A 38 28.77 17.63 -6.91
N PHE A 39 29.39 17.06 -7.93
CA PHE A 39 28.67 16.42 -9.03
C PHE A 39 27.93 15.15 -8.59
N ILE A 40 28.57 14.32 -7.75
CA ILE A 40 27.97 13.09 -7.25
C ILE A 40 26.85 13.43 -6.25
N GLY A 41 27.09 14.41 -5.38
CA GLY A 41 26.13 14.90 -4.40
C GLY A 41 24.86 15.44 -5.05
N SER A 42 24.98 16.20 -6.14
CA SER A 42 23.82 16.72 -6.87
C SER A 42 23.00 15.62 -7.54
N ILE A 43 23.64 14.60 -8.13
CA ILE A 43 22.94 13.42 -8.67
C ILE A 43 22.18 12.69 -7.56
N ILE A 44 22.85 12.38 -6.43
CA ILE A 44 22.24 11.67 -5.31
C ILE A 44 21.07 12.46 -4.74
N ALA A 45 21.22 13.78 -4.58
CA ALA A 45 20.15 14.66 -4.10
C ALA A 45 18.95 14.65 -5.05
N LEU A 46 19.19 14.72 -6.35
CA LEU A 46 18.14 14.69 -7.38
C LEU A 46 17.40 13.34 -7.38
N THR A 47 18.13 12.24 -7.28
CA THR A 47 17.54 10.89 -7.16
C THR A 47 16.70 10.77 -5.88
N GLY A 48 17.20 11.29 -4.76
CA GLY A 48 16.45 11.37 -3.51
C GLY A 48 15.14 12.15 -3.67
N ALA A 49 15.20 13.34 -4.27
CA ALA A 49 14.00 14.14 -4.53
C ALA A 49 12.97 13.39 -5.42
N LEU A 50 13.44 12.78 -6.51
CA LEU A 50 12.58 12.09 -7.47
C LEU A 50 11.91 10.85 -6.87
N THR A 51 12.64 10.07 -6.08
CA THR A 51 12.09 8.90 -5.37
C THR A 51 11.11 9.31 -4.28
N THR A 52 11.40 10.38 -3.53
CA THR A 52 10.48 10.91 -2.51
C THR A 52 9.17 11.40 -3.14
N PHE A 53 9.27 12.07 -4.29
CA PHE A 53 8.12 12.50 -5.07
C PHE A 53 7.28 11.31 -5.56
N LEU A 54 7.91 10.29 -6.13
CA LEU A 54 7.22 9.11 -6.64
C LEU A 54 6.47 8.37 -5.53
N VAL A 55 7.13 8.12 -4.40
CA VAL A 55 6.51 7.48 -3.24
C VAL A 55 5.38 8.36 -2.69
N GLY A 56 5.59 9.67 -2.58
CA GLY A 56 4.57 10.62 -2.15
C GLY A 56 3.33 10.61 -3.05
N ALA A 57 3.53 10.59 -4.37
CA ALA A 57 2.45 10.52 -5.34
C ALA A 57 1.65 9.21 -5.23
N VAL A 58 2.33 8.07 -5.12
CA VAL A 58 1.68 6.76 -4.92
C VAL A 58 0.89 6.73 -3.61
N PHE A 59 1.45 7.27 -2.52
CA PHE A 59 0.73 7.36 -1.25
C PHE A 59 -0.50 8.28 -1.33
N ALA A 60 -0.39 9.41 -2.04
CA ALA A 60 -1.52 10.30 -2.26
C ALA A 60 -2.63 9.62 -3.07
N ASP A 61 -2.27 8.85 -4.09
CA ASP A 61 -3.22 8.10 -4.93
C ASP A 61 -3.92 6.99 -4.14
N LEU A 62 -3.16 6.21 -3.36
CA LEU A 62 -3.71 5.19 -2.47
C LEU A 62 -4.65 5.79 -1.41
N TRP A 63 -4.28 6.93 -0.83
CA TRP A 63 -5.11 7.62 0.16
C TRP A 63 -6.39 8.19 -0.47
N ALA A 64 -6.31 8.73 -1.68
CA ALA A 64 -7.47 9.20 -2.43
C ALA A 64 -8.43 8.04 -2.78
N ALA A 65 -7.89 6.89 -3.19
CA ALA A 65 -8.67 5.69 -3.45
C ALA A 65 -9.36 5.18 -2.16
N GLU A 66 -8.62 5.08 -1.06
CA GLU A 66 -9.17 4.64 0.24
C GLU A 66 -10.31 5.58 0.70
N ARG A 67 -10.13 6.89 0.56
CA ARG A 67 -11.17 7.87 0.92
C ARG A 67 -12.43 7.70 0.10
N ARG A 68 -12.33 7.48 -1.22
CA ARG A 68 -13.49 7.23 -2.09
C ARG A 68 -14.21 5.93 -1.71
N THR A 69 -13.47 4.86 -1.43
CA THR A 69 -14.05 3.59 -1.01
C THR A 69 -14.75 3.72 0.35
N ARG A 70 -14.16 4.43 1.31
CA ARG A 70 -14.81 4.71 2.60
C ARG A 70 -16.09 5.53 2.42
N GLN A 71 -16.09 6.54 1.56
CA GLN A 71 -17.27 7.35 1.28
C GLN A 71 -18.39 6.53 0.62
N MET A 72 -18.08 5.61 -0.29
CA MET A 72 -19.09 4.72 -0.89
C MET A 72 -19.68 3.74 0.13
N ILE A 73 -18.84 3.19 1.04
CA ILE A 73 -19.31 2.30 2.12
C ILE A 73 -20.19 3.07 3.11
N GLU A 74 -19.81 4.30 3.44
CA GLU A 74 -20.56 5.16 4.36
C GLU A 74 -21.88 5.63 3.74
N ALA A 75 -21.90 5.96 2.45
CA ALA A 75 -23.13 6.24 1.70
C ALA A 75 -24.09 5.05 1.71
N ARG A 76 -23.60 3.82 1.45
CA ARG A 76 -24.42 2.59 1.55
C ARG A 76 -24.94 2.31 2.96
N ARG A 77 -24.18 2.66 4.00
CA ARG A 77 -24.63 2.57 5.40
C ARG A 77 -25.67 3.64 5.74
N ALA A 78 -25.52 4.84 5.19
CA ALA A 78 -26.44 5.96 5.43
C ALA A 78 -27.76 5.82 4.65
N GLU A 79 -27.74 5.18 3.49
CA GLU A 79 -28.93 4.91 2.66
C GLU A 79 -29.80 3.74 3.18
N GLY A 80 -29.44 3.12 4.31
CA GLY A 80 -30.35 2.27 5.04
C GLY A 80 -30.87 1.06 4.25
N GLN A 81 -30.03 0.40 3.45
CA GLN A 81 -30.33 -0.98 3.11
C GLN A 81 -30.10 -1.83 4.36
N GLU A 82 -31.22 -2.15 5.01
CA GLU A 82 -31.49 -3.43 5.64
C GLU A 82 -31.01 -4.57 4.71
N THR A 83 -29.72 -4.82 4.64
CA THR A 83 -29.26 -6.20 4.58
C THR A 83 -28.83 -6.49 5.98
N GLN A 84 -29.73 -7.21 6.65
CA GLN A 84 -29.52 -7.82 7.93
C GLN A 84 -28.06 -8.25 8.04
N VAL A 85 -27.47 -7.92 9.18
CA VAL A 85 -26.50 -8.80 9.81
C VAL A 85 -27.28 -10.07 10.18
N GLU A 86 -27.72 -10.83 9.19
CA GLU A 86 -27.88 -12.26 9.35
C GLU A 86 -26.54 -12.84 8.93
N ASP A 87 -26.03 -13.73 9.77
CA ASP A 87 -25.10 -14.77 9.35
C ASP A 87 -25.50 -15.21 7.94
N ILE A 88 -24.74 -14.81 6.92
CA ILE A 88 -24.87 -15.42 5.60
C ILE A 88 -24.15 -16.77 5.72
N GLU A 89 -24.80 -17.67 6.46
CA GLU A 89 -24.87 -19.07 6.14
C GLU A 89 -25.11 -19.18 4.62
N THR A 90 -24.22 -19.89 3.95
CA THR A 90 -24.59 -20.69 2.78
C THR A 90 -25.14 -19.92 1.58
N HIS A 91 -24.28 -19.17 0.89
CA HIS A 91 -24.42 -19.10 -0.56
C HIS A 91 -23.14 -19.61 -1.23
N ASP A 92 -23.26 -20.84 -1.75
CA ASP A 92 -22.35 -21.51 -2.68
C ASP A 92 -22.09 -20.61 -3.89
N ILE A 93 -21.16 -19.67 -3.74
CA ILE A 93 -20.52 -19.04 -4.89
C ILE A 93 -19.41 -20.01 -5.29
N LYS A 94 -19.76 -20.95 -6.18
CA LYS A 94 -18.81 -21.85 -6.81
C LYS A 94 -17.74 -21.01 -7.52
N ASP A 95 -16.52 -21.07 -7.03
CA ASP A 95 -15.39 -20.30 -7.56
C ASP A 95 -15.13 -20.74 -9.03
N PRO A 96 -15.20 -19.82 -10.02
CA PRO A 96 -14.94 -20.15 -11.43
C PRO A 96 -13.47 -20.49 -11.73
N PHE A 97 -12.58 -20.47 -10.73
CA PHE A 97 -11.16 -20.79 -10.85
C PHE A 97 -10.74 -22.11 -10.17
N GLU A 98 -11.67 -22.94 -9.68
CA GLU A 98 -11.35 -24.33 -9.34
C GLU A 98 -11.20 -25.17 -10.63
N GLU A 99 -10.00 -25.14 -11.21
CA GLU A 99 -9.55 -26.21 -12.12
C GLU A 99 -9.28 -27.47 -11.28
N THR A 100 -10.15 -28.47 -11.40
CA THR A 100 -9.91 -29.85 -10.94
C THR A 100 -8.65 -30.40 -11.62
N TYR A 101 -7.54 -30.43 -10.89
CA TYR A 101 -6.49 -31.39 -11.16
C TYR A 101 -6.92 -32.72 -10.54
N ASP A 102 -7.63 -33.53 -11.33
CA ASP A 102 -7.79 -34.95 -11.04
C ASP A 102 -6.41 -35.61 -11.28
N GLU A 103 -5.64 -35.79 -10.21
CA GLU A 103 -4.48 -36.68 -10.20
C GLU A 103 -4.95 -38.07 -9.74
N GLU A 104 -5.12 -38.99 -10.70
CA GLU A 104 -5.05 -40.45 -10.46
C GLU A 104 -3.59 -40.91 -10.31
#